data_AF-A0A496W094-F1
#
_entry.id   AF-A0A496W094-F1
#
_cell.length_a   1.000
_cell.length_b   1.000
_cell.length_c   1.000
_cell.angle_alpha   90.00
_cell.angle_beta   90.00
_cell.angle_gamma   90.00
#
_symmetry.space_group_name_H-M   'P 1'
#
loop_
_entity.id
_entity.type
_entity.pdbx_description
1 polymer ?
#
loop_
_entity_poly.entity_id
_entity_poly.type
_entity_poly.pdbx_seq_one_letter_code
_entity_poly.pdbx_strand_id
1 'polypeptide(L)'
;MDIEFERLENEAVRDTIRLYLERVEQLYTPIKQWLTTENLVIVSSRVSTIERQAIYKVTQLTVKTPEEETLAEIKATSSKVIVGEGLIEIEGWFGKETLVYMTDGGPQIMKPSRNDRSKQVRVQMYKGIDIDGWYWIENSRRRRMHLVDQALFLELITFVSDYEF
;
A
#
# COMPACT_ATOMS: atom_id res chain seq x y z
N MET A 1 2.49 -19.14 5.72
CA MET A 1 3.27 -18.52 4.63
C MET A 1 4.73 -18.56 5.04
N ASP A 2 5.58 -19.14 4.22
CA ASP A 2 7.02 -19.19 4.47
C ASP A 2 7.68 -17.94 3.87
N ILE A 3 8.39 -17.19 4.72
CA ILE A 3 9.06 -15.94 4.33
C ILE A 3 10.54 -16.24 4.18
N GLU A 4 11.07 -15.97 2.99
CA GLU A 4 12.48 -16.15 2.70
C GLU A 4 13.24 -14.88 3.11
N PHE A 5 13.86 -14.93 4.29
CA PHE A 5 14.74 -13.87 4.78
C PHE A 5 16.16 -14.08 4.29
N GLU A 6 16.72 -13.07 3.64
CA GLU A 6 18.16 -12.97 3.34
C GLU A 6 18.93 -12.40 4.55
N ARG A 7 18.27 -11.55 5.34
CA ARG A 7 18.77 -11.02 6.61
C ARG A 7 17.62 -10.74 7.56
N LEU A 8 17.79 -11.04 8.85
CA LEU A 8 16.86 -10.66 9.90
C LEU A 8 17.66 -10.35 11.17
N GLU A 9 17.62 -9.09 11.62
CA GLU A 9 18.39 -8.65 12.79
C GLU A 9 17.64 -8.84 14.11
N ASN A 10 16.31 -8.95 14.06
CA ASN A 10 15.46 -9.06 15.24
C ASN A 10 14.23 -9.94 14.97
N GLU A 11 14.08 -11.02 15.72
CA GLU A 11 12.93 -11.94 15.61
C GLU A 11 11.58 -11.26 15.86
N ALA A 12 11.51 -10.21 16.68
CA ALA A 12 10.26 -9.45 16.89
C ALA A 12 9.76 -8.76 15.60
N VAL A 13 10.66 -8.51 14.64
CA VAL A 13 10.30 -7.91 13.33
C VAL A 13 9.66 -8.97 12.42
N ARG A 14 9.94 -10.26 12.63
CA ARG A 14 9.39 -11.35 11.81
C ARG A 14 7.86 -11.36 11.80
N ASP A 15 7.24 -11.21 12.97
CA ASP A 15 5.77 -11.23 13.08
C ASP A 15 5.14 -10.02 12.38
N THR A 16 5.79 -8.85 12.44
CA THR A 16 5.35 -7.63 11.73
C THR A 16 5.42 -7.84 10.21
N ILE A 17 6.53 -8.38 9.71
CA ILE A 17 6.70 -8.68 8.29
C ILE A 17 5.72 -9.76 7.82
N ARG A 18 5.49 -10.80 8.63
CA ARG A 18 4.50 -11.83 8.31
C ARG A 18 3.12 -11.24 8.15
N LEU A 19 2.66 -10.48 9.14
CA LEU A 19 1.34 -9.84 9.09
C LEU A 19 1.20 -8.89 7.90
N TYR A 20 2.24 -8.11 7.62
CA TYR A 20 2.28 -7.24 6.45
C TYR A 20 2.13 -8.03 5.14
N LEU A 21 2.91 -9.10 4.95
CA LEU A 21 2.82 -9.91 3.74
C LEU A 21 1.47 -10.63 3.61
N GLU A 22 0.83 -11.02 4.72
CA GLU A 22 -0.51 -11.59 4.70
C GLU A 22 -1.52 -10.57 4.17
N ARG A 23 -1.43 -9.32 4.63
CA ARG A 23 -2.26 -8.20 4.15
C ARG A 23 -1.98 -7.83 2.69
N VAL A 24 -0.73 -7.95 2.23
CA VAL A 24 -0.37 -7.75 0.81
C VAL A 24 -1.03 -8.82 -0.06
N GLU A 25 -0.90 -10.10 0.29
CA GLU A 25 -1.50 -11.19 -0.50
C GLU A 25 -3.03 -11.17 -0.47
N GLN A 26 -3.63 -10.72 0.64
CA GLN A 26 -5.06 -10.45 0.72
C GLN A 26 -5.52 -9.38 -0.27
N LEU A 27 -4.73 -8.32 -0.51
CA LEU A 27 -5.02 -7.29 -1.51
C LEU A 27 -4.73 -7.77 -2.94
N TYR A 28 -3.68 -8.56 -3.13
CA TYR A 28 -3.30 -9.07 -4.45
C TYR A 28 -4.35 -10.01 -5.03
N THR A 29 -5.10 -10.72 -4.20
CA THR A 29 -6.17 -11.61 -4.65
C THR A 29 -7.24 -10.88 -5.47
N PRO A 30 -7.93 -9.84 -4.95
CA PRO A 30 -8.89 -9.08 -5.74
C PRO A 30 -8.22 -8.24 -6.84
N ILE A 31 -7.03 -7.67 -6.64
CA ILE A 31 -6.31 -6.94 -7.71
C ILE A 31 -6.12 -7.82 -8.95
N LYS A 32 -5.71 -9.09 -8.75
CA LYS A 32 -5.53 -10.00 -9.87
C LYS A 32 -6.83 -10.22 -10.64
N GLN A 33 -7.94 -10.37 -9.93
CA GLN A 33 -9.25 -10.54 -10.55
C GLN A 33 -9.68 -9.28 -11.32
N TRP A 34 -9.53 -8.10 -10.72
CA TRP A 34 -9.85 -6.81 -11.35
C TRP A 34 -9.10 -6.64 -12.67
N LEU A 35 -7.77 -6.78 -12.65
CA LEU A 35 -6.94 -6.60 -13.84
C LEU A 35 -7.20 -7.66 -14.92
N THR A 36 -7.45 -8.92 -14.54
CA THR A 36 -7.80 -9.95 -15.54
C THR A 36 -9.16 -9.71 -16.18
N THR A 37 -10.10 -9.06 -15.47
CA THR A 37 -11.41 -8.68 -16.03
C THR A 37 -11.24 -7.64 -17.13
N GLU A 38 -10.25 -6.76 -17.00
CA GLU A 38 -9.86 -5.76 -17.99
C GLU A 38 -8.89 -6.30 -19.06
N ASN A 39 -8.80 -7.63 -19.22
CA ASN A 39 -7.92 -8.29 -20.20
C ASN A 39 -6.42 -7.94 -20.06
N LEU A 40 -5.97 -7.57 -18.87
CA LEU A 40 -4.55 -7.32 -18.59
C LEU A 40 -3.84 -8.61 -18.13
N VAL A 41 -2.57 -8.71 -18.50
CA VAL A 41 -1.68 -9.80 -18.14
C VAL A 41 -0.92 -9.44 -16.87
N ILE A 42 -0.87 -10.38 -15.92
CA ILE A 42 -0.21 -10.19 -14.63
C ILE A 42 0.93 -11.18 -14.50
N VAL A 43 2.15 -10.67 -14.35
CA VAL A 43 3.34 -11.49 -14.10
C VAL A 43 3.72 -11.33 -12.63
N SER A 44 3.79 -12.45 -11.91
CA SER A 44 4.27 -12.46 -10.52
C SER A 44 5.77 -12.80 -10.49
N SER A 45 6.55 -12.03 -9.75
CA SER A 45 7.97 -12.30 -9.53
C SER A 45 8.34 -12.18 -8.05
N ARG A 46 9.45 -12.80 -7.65
CA ARG A 46 9.99 -12.72 -6.29
C ARG A 46 11.20 -11.79 -6.30
N VAL A 47 11.10 -10.67 -5.57
CA VAL A 47 12.13 -9.64 -5.49
C VAL A 47 12.57 -9.44 -4.05
N SER A 48 13.80 -8.96 -3.84
CA SER A 48 14.28 -8.61 -2.49
C SER A 48 13.75 -7.24 -2.08
N THR A 49 13.14 -7.15 -0.91
CA THR A 49 12.83 -5.90 -0.22
C THR A 49 13.82 -5.70 0.93
N ILE A 50 14.26 -4.45 1.08
CA ILE A 50 15.21 -4.05 2.12
C ILE A 50 14.49 -3.12 3.10
N GLU A 51 14.42 -3.56 4.36
CA GLU A 51 14.00 -2.74 5.48
C GLU A 51 15.17 -2.54 6.45
N ARG A 52 15.02 -1.60 7.38
CA ARG A 52 16.08 -1.24 8.33
C ARG A 52 16.68 -2.45 9.06
N GLN A 53 15.85 -3.43 9.44
CA GLN A 53 16.22 -4.58 10.27
C GLN A 53 16.05 -5.94 9.56
N ALA A 54 15.71 -5.94 8.27
CA ALA A 54 15.46 -7.17 7.53
C ALA A 54 15.70 -7.01 6.02
N ILE A 55 16.11 -8.07 5.36
CA ILE A 55 16.09 -8.21 3.91
C ILE A 55 15.36 -9.52 3.62
N TYR A 56 14.35 -9.49 2.77
CA TYR A 56 13.51 -10.66 2.53
C TYR A 56 12.86 -10.61 1.15
N LYS A 57 12.49 -11.79 0.62
CA LYS A 57 11.80 -11.89 -0.65
C LYS A 57 10.32 -11.58 -0.50
N VAL A 58 9.78 -10.80 -1.44
CA VAL A 58 8.38 -10.44 -1.54
C VAL A 58 7.85 -10.69 -2.95
N THR A 59 6.54 -10.82 -3.06
CA THR A 59 5.87 -10.92 -4.35
C THR A 59 5.71 -9.52 -4.93
N GLN A 60 6.23 -9.31 -6.13
CA GLN A 60 5.94 -8.16 -6.97
C GLN A 60 4.98 -8.59 -8.09
N LEU A 61 4.03 -7.74 -8.42
CA LEU A 61 3.18 -7.92 -9.61
C LEU A 61 3.61 -6.93 -10.69
N THR A 62 3.82 -7.41 -11.90
CA THR A 62 4.00 -6.58 -13.09
C THR A 62 2.74 -6.70 -13.94
N VAL A 63 2.12 -5.56 -14.22
CA VAL A 63 0.89 -5.43 -15.02
C VAL A 63 1.28 -5.10 -16.45
N LYS A 64 0.75 -5.87 -17.40
CA LYS A 64 1.04 -5.74 -18.82
C LYS A 64 -0.20 -5.77 -19.69
N THR A 65 -0.12 -5.17 -20.85
CA THR A 65 -1.09 -5.39 -21.94
C THR A 65 -0.91 -6.78 -22.56
N PRO A 66 -1.88 -7.28 -23.34
CA PRO A 66 -1.71 -8.48 -24.17
C PRO A 66 -0.54 -8.39 -25.15
N GLU A 67 -0.16 -7.18 -25.57
CA GLU A 67 0.97 -6.88 -26.45
C GLU A 67 2.32 -6.80 -25.69
N GLU A 68 2.34 -7.21 -24.42
CA GLU A 68 3.50 -7.24 -23.51
C GLU A 68 4.06 -5.88 -23.06
N GLU A 69 3.36 -4.79 -23.36
CA GLU A 69 3.71 -3.47 -22.83
C GLU A 69 3.52 -3.45 -21.31
N THR A 70 4.50 -2.93 -20.58
CA THR A 70 4.43 -2.84 -19.11
C THR A 70 3.77 -1.53 -18.70
N LEU A 71 2.62 -1.65 -18.03
CA LEU A 71 1.85 -0.50 -17.55
C LEU A 71 2.35 -0.07 -16.16
N ALA A 72 2.47 -1.02 -15.24
CA ALA A 72 2.86 -0.74 -13.87
C ALA A 72 3.50 -1.94 -13.16
N GLU A 73 4.27 -1.65 -12.13
CA GLU A 73 4.78 -2.59 -11.14
C GLU A 73 4.19 -2.27 -9.77
N ILE A 74 3.65 -3.29 -9.10
CA ILE A 74 3.07 -3.20 -7.76
C ILE A 74 4.05 -3.85 -6.79
N LYS A 75 4.66 -3.03 -5.93
CA LYS A 75 5.82 -3.37 -5.11
C LYS A 75 5.46 -3.29 -3.63
N ALA A 76 5.57 -4.41 -2.93
CA ALA A 76 5.50 -4.46 -1.48
C ALA A 76 6.83 -3.94 -0.88
N THR A 77 6.86 -2.68 -0.43
CA THR A 77 8.12 -2.00 -0.09
C THR A 77 8.44 -1.92 1.41
N SER A 78 7.45 -1.89 2.30
CA SER A 78 7.73 -1.79 3.74
C SER A 78 6.61 -2.32 4.62
N SER A 79 6.98 -3.08 5.65
CA SER A 79 6.06 -3.59 6.68
C SER A 79 5.56 -2.54 7.67
N LYS A 80 6.21 -1.38 7.74
CA LYS A 80 5.83 -0.32 8.69
C LYS A 80 6.33 1.06 8.25
N VAL A 81 5.42 2.03 8.26
CA VAL A 81 5.74 3.45 8.03
C VAL A 81 5.24 4.30 9.18
N ILE A 82 5.65 5.57 9.23
CA ILE A 82 5.28 6.49 10.34
C ILE A 82 3.75 6.57 10.52
N VAL A 83 3.02 6.50 9.42
CA VAL A 83 1.58 6.75 9.37
C VAL A 83 0.72 5.50 9.26
N GLY A 84 1.30 4.30 9.15
CA GLY A 84 0.55 3.06 8.89
C GLY A 84 1.37 1.77 8.97
N GLU A 85 0.71 0.64 8.78
CA GLU A 85 1.23 -0.71 9.02
C GLU A 85 1.50 -1.50 7.74
N GLY A 86 2.01 -0.82 6.72
CA GLY A 86 2.35 -1.40 5.44
C GLY A 86 2.43 -0.34 4.35
N LEU A 87 3.29 -0.56 3.37
CA LEU A 87 3.50 0.30 2.21
C LEU A 87 3.58 -0.53 0.93
N ILE A 88 2.72 -0.21 -0.03
CA ILE A 88 2.80 -0.71 -1.40
C ILE A 88 3.01 0.50 -2.31
N GLU A 89 3.96 0.39 -3.22
CA GLU A 89 4.15 1.36 -4.30
C GLU A 89 3.58 0.79 -5.61
N ILE A 90 2.87 1.62 -6.36
CA ILE A 90 2.41 1.32 -7.71
C ILE A 90 3.19 2.27 -8.62
N GLU A 91 4.06 1.73 -9.46
CA GLU A 91 4.98 2.52 -10.26
C GLU A 91 4.83 2.16 -11.74
N GLY A 92 4.58 3.16 -12.56
CA GLY A 92 4.56 3.06 -14.01
C GLY A 92 5.46 4.12 -14.63
N TRP A 93 5.49 4.19 -15.96
CA TRP A 93 6.37 5.13 -16.66
C TRP A 93 5.97 6.60 -16.45
N PHE A 94 4.69 6.88 -16.16
CA PHE A 94 4.16 8.23 -15.98
C PHE A 94 4.32 8.75 -14.54
N GLY A 95 4.41 7.85 -13.56
CA GLY A 95 4.51 8.26 -12.16
C GLY A 95 4.47 7.11 -11.17
N LYS A 96 4.30 7.48 -9.91
CA LYS A 96 4.25 6.55 -8.78
C LYS A 96 3.18 6.97 -7.79
N GLU A 97 2.36 6.01 -7.43
CA GLU A 97 1.35 6.13 -6.38
C GLU A 97 1.65 5.16 -5.23
N THR A 98 1.01 5.40 -4.08
CA THR A 98 1.33 4.66 -2.85
C THR A 98 0.07 4.31 -2.08
N LEU A 99 0.00 3.05 -1.66
CA LEU A 99 -1.01 2.53 -0.77
C LEU A 99 -0.39 2.30 0.62
N VAL A 100 -1.12 2.69 1.65
CA VAL A 100 -0.74 2.49 3.04
C VAL A 100 -1.79 1.65 3.74
N TYR A 101 -1.37 0.62 4.45
CA TYR A 101 -2.29 -0.13 5.29
C TYR A 101 -2.61 0.69 6.54
N MET A 102 -3.90 0.97 6.75
CA MET A 102 -4.41 1.68 7.91
C MET A 102 -5.24 0.75 8.77
N THR A 103 -5.11 0.91 10.07
CA THR A 103 -6.03 0.32 11.06
C THR A 103 -7.18 1.27 11.33
N ASP A 104 -8.31 0.74 11.80
CA ASP A 104 -9.51 1.50 12.15
C ASP A 104 -9.17 2.76 12.98
N GLY A 105 -9.74 3.89 12.54
CA GLY A 105 -9.54 5.21 13.11
C GLY A 105 -8.22 5.89 12.73
N GLY A 106 -7.26 5.17 12.16
CA GLY A 106 -6.00 5.68 11.63
C GLY A 106 -5.07 6.34 12.66
N PRO A 107 -3.95 6.93 12.21
CA PRO A 107 -3.02 7.61 13.10
C PRO A 107 -3.66 8.86 13.72
N GLN A 108 -3.46 9.05 15.02
CA GLN A 108 -3.94 10.21 15.78
C GLN A 108 -2.82 11.19 16.11
N ILE A 109 -3.14 12.47 16.13
CA ILE A 109 -2.23 13.55 16.54
C ILE A 109 -2.85 14.40 17.64
N MET A 110 -1.99 14.96 18.49
CA MET A 110 -2.41 15.95 19.47
C MET A 110 -2.54 17.34 18.81
N LYS A 111 -3.64 18.04 19.06
CA LYS A 111 -3.82 19.45 18.69
C LYS A 111 -4.34 20.26 19.87
N PRO A 112 -4.04 21.58 19.96
CA PRO A 112 -4.69 22.44 20.93
C PRO A 112 -6.22 22.41 20.77
N SER A 113 -6.94 22.35 21.90
CA SER A 113 -8.40 22.44 21.88
C SER A 113 -8.84 23.81 21.37
N ARG A 114 -9.94 23.82 20.58
CA ARG A 114 -10.53 25.08 20.09
C ARG A 114 -11.09 25.94 21.22
N ASN A 115 -11.60 25.31 22.29
CA ASN A 115 -12.24 26.00 23.40
C ASN A 115 -11.25 26.41 24.49
N ASP A 116 -10.09 25.75 24.57
CA ASP A 116 -9.07 26.00 25.58
C ASP A 116 -7.68 25.64 25.02
N ARG A 117 -6.91 26.64 24.60
CA ARG A 117 -5.60 26.43 23.98
C ARG A 117 -4.55 25.83 24.93
N SER A 118 -4.81 25.81 26.24
CA SER A 118 -3.93 25.15 27.22
C SER A 118 -4.12 23.63 27.24
N LYS A 119 -5.24 23.13 26.70
CA LYS A 119 -5.55 21.70 26.61
C LYS A 119 -5.23 21.16 25.23
N GLN A 120 -4.73 19.93 25.19
CA GLN A 120 -4.57 19.19 23.94
C GLN A 120 -5.66 18.15 23.80
N VAL A 121 -6.13 17.94 22.57
CA VAL A 121 -7.10 16.91 22.18
C VAL A 121 -6.49 16.00 21.13
N ARG A 122 -6.80 14.71 21.20
CA ARG A 122 -6.50 13.78 20.12
C ARG A 122 -7.48 14.00 18.99
N VAL A 123 -6.95 14.09 17.78
CA VAL A 123 -7.75 14.11 16.55
C VAL A 123 -7.12 13.16 15.54
N GLN A 124 -7.95 12.59 14.67
CA GLN A 124 -7.44 11.80 13.55
C GLN A 124 -6.58 12.68 12.64
N MET A 125 -5.45 12.13 12.20
CA MET A 125 -4.55 12.80 11.27
C MET A 125 -5.20 12.91 9.88
N TYR A 126 -5.91 11.87 9.48
CA TYR A 126 -6.60 11.73 8.21
C TYR A 126 -8.09 11.42 8.41
N LYS A 127 -8.91 11.75 7.42
CA LYS A 127 -10.33 11.40 7.36
C LYS A 127 -10.57 10.24 6.39
N GLY A 128 -11.64 9.49 6.62
CA GLY A 128 -12.08 8.40 5.74
C GLY A 128 -11.44 7.05 6.06
N ILE A 129 -10.84 6.88 7.23
CA ILE A 129 -10.31 5.61 7.72
C ILE A 129 -11.30 5.07 8.75
N ASP A 130 -12.24 4.25 8.29
CA ASP A 130 -13.34 3.72 9.12
C ASP A 130 -13.21 2.21 9.37
N ILE A 131 -12.34 1.53 8.61
CA ILE A 131 -12.03 0.11 8.76
C ILE A 131 -10.55 -0.15 8.48
N ASP A 132 -10.08 -1.30 8.95
CA ASP A 132 -8.78 -1.86 8.55
C ASP A 132 -8.73 -2.10 7.03
N GLY A 133 -7.65 -1.66 6.37
CA GLY A 133 -7.48 -1.90 4.94
C GLY A 133 -6.36 -1.09 4.28
N TRP A 134 -6.24 -1.27 2.97
CA TRP A 134 -5.30 -0.50 2.14
C TRP A 134 -5.97 0.79 1.67
N TYR A 135 -5.30 1.91 1.89
CA TYR A 135 -5.80 3.22 1.52
C TYR A 135 -4.82 3.96 0.62
N TRP A 136 -5.35 4.65 -0.39
CA TRP A 136 -4.60 5.61 -1.19
C TRP A 136 -4.64 7.01 -0.57
N ILE A 137 -3.56 7.77 -0.76
CA ILE A 137 -3.39 9.14 -0.27
C ILE A 137 -3.43 10.12 -1.44
N GLU A 138 -4.63 10.52 -1.89
CA GLU A 138 -4.83 11.47 -3.01
C GLU A 138 -4.01 12.76 -2.87
N ASN A 139 -4.04 13.37 -1.68
CA ASN A 139 -3.32 14.61 -1.42
C ASN A 139 -3.09 14.81 0.08
N SER A 140 -1.81 14.83 0.49
CA SER A 140 -1.41 15.05 1.89
C SER A 140 -1.96 16.35 2.50
N ARG A 141 -2.27 17.38 1.69
CA ARG A 141 -2.89 18.63 2.14
C ARG A 141 -4.38 18.48 2.45
N ARG A 142 -5.11 17.66 1.68
CA ARG A 142 -6.55 17.41 1.88
C ARG A 142 -6.82 16.44 3.03
N ARG A 143 -5.80 15.68 3.46
CA ARG A 143 -5.85 14.74 4.59
C ARG A 143 -7.02 13.75 4.49
N ARG A 144 -7.33 13.31 3.27
CA ARG A 144 -8.36 12.32 3.00
C ARG A 144 -7.67 11.07 2.47
N MET A 145 -8.10 9.93 2.99
CA MET A 145 -7.66 8.61 2.58
C MET A 145 -8.86 7.93 1.94
N HIS A 146 -8.61 7.15 0.90
CA HIS A 146 -9.66 6.42 0.19
C HIS A 146 -9.35 4.93 0.26
N LEU A 147 -10.30 4.14 0.76
CA LEU A 147 -10.16 2.69 0.81
C LEU A 147 -10.06 2.17 -0.63
N VAL A 148 -9.11 1.29 -0.87
CA VAL A 148 -8.89 0.72 -2.21
C VAL A 148 -10.01 -0.24 -2.55
N ASP A 149 -10.72 0.08 -3.62
CA ASP A 149 -11.63 -0.81 -4.34
C ASP A 149 -11.18 -0.94 -5.80
N GLN A 150 -11.96 -1.67 -6.61
CA GLN A 150 -11.64 -1.87 -8.03
C GLN A 150 -11.52 -0.55 -8.79
N ALA A 151 -12.53 0.34 -8.66
CA ALA A 151 -12.60 1.56 -9.46
C ALA A 151 -11.41 2.47 -9.16
N LEU A 152 -11.11 2.67 -7.87
CA LEU A 152 -9.94 3.45 -7.46
C LEU A 152 -8.65 2.78 -7.94
N PHE A 153 -8.53 1.45 -7.82
CA PHE A 153 -7.31 0.76 -8.24
C PHE A 153 -7.03 0.92 -9.73
N LEU A 154 -8.04 0.82 -10.60
CA LEU A 154 -7.89 1.05 -12.03
C LEU A 154 -7.51 2.50 -12.33
N GLU A 155 -8.12 3.47 -11.64
CA GLU A 155 -7.74 4.89 -11.73
C GLU A 155 -6.25 5.11 -11.38
N LEU A 156 -5.73 4.42 -10.35
CA LEU A 156 -4.31 4.47 -10.01
C LEU A 156 -3.41 3.90 -11.11
N ILE A 157 -3.83 2.84 -11.80
CA ILE A 157 -3.09 2.32 -12.96
C ILE A 157 -3.07 3.36 -14.08
N THR A 158 -4.21 3.99 -14.39
CA THR A 158 -4.27 5.10 -15.35
C THR A 158 -3.32 6.23 -14.95
N PHE A 159 -3.31 6.65 -13.68
CA PHE A 159 -2.42 7.73 -13.21
C PHE A 159 -0.93 7.44 -13.38
N VAL A 160 -0.51 6.18 -13.27
CA VAL A 160 0.93 5.83 -13.38
C VAL A 160 1.34 5.39 -14.79
N SER A 161 0.40 5.16 -15.70
CA SER A 161 0.67 4.56 -17.01
C SER A 161 0.00 5.23 -18.21
N ASP A 162 -0.91 6.18 -17.99
CA ASP A 162 -1.76 6.80 -19.03
C ASP A 162 -2.64 5.79 -19.80
N TYR A 163 -2.86 4.61 -19.21
CA TYR A 163 -3.70 3.55 -19.79
C TYR A 163 -5.18 3.78 -19.48
N GLU A 164 -6.01 3.72 -20.52
CA GLU A 164 -7.47 3.86 -20.44
C GLU A 164 -8.15 2.48 -20.51
N PHE A 165 -9.10 2.24 -19.61
CA PHE A 165 -9.84 0.98 -19.43
C PHE A 165 -11.19 0.99 -20.19
#